data_AF-A0A843CGB4-F1
#
_entry.id   AF-A0A843CGB4-F1
#
_cell.length_a   1.000
_cell.length_b   1.000
_cell.length_c   1.000
_cell.angle_alpha   90.00
_cell.angle_beta   90.00
_cell.angle_gamma   90.00
#
_symmetry.space_group_name_H-M   'P 1'
#
loop_
_entity.id
_entity.type
_entity.pdbx_description
1 polymer ?
#
loop_
_entity_poly.entity_id
_entity_poly.type
_entity_poly.pdbx_seq_one_letter_code
_entity_poly.pdbx_strand_id
1 'polypeptide(L)'
;ARGNPLNPPPVSLTLQGQINGPTTITSYTGYVTADYYTVTSALWESAIIPANTAQTIDLTSGPSTATISLAAYPATVHITDNNNNPVSGANITITFLNGTITSKTFTSDSTGNVHLGDIPCSTGGARCSAASYGLTVNYHNQEYGPYSPDATATSTYAVQVNSGSTNTTTTTAVVLLVIFGIAFLLILLAIRVRKPAAPPTI
;
A
#
# COMPACT_ATOMS: atom_id res chain seq x y z
N ALA A 1 -8.01 -15.90 -12.42
CA ALA A 1 -8.79 -15.33 -11.30
C ALA A 1 -9.08 -16.46 -10.32
N ARG A 2 -8.82 -16.27 -9.02
CA ARG A 2 -8.94 -17.36 -8.01
C ARG A 2 -10.40 -17.75 -7.66
N GLY A 3 -11.41 -17.29 -8.39
CA GLY A 3 -12.80 -17.76 -8.25
C GLY A 3 -13.47 -17.45 -6.90
N ASN A 4 -12.82 -16.68 -6.04
CA ASN A 4 -13.38 -16.29 -4.75
C ASN A 4 -14.37 -15.13 -4.94
N PRO A 5 -15.49 -15.12 -4.20
CA PRO A 5 -16.38 -13.97 -4.15
C PRO A 5 -15.63 -12.71 -3.68
N LEU A 6 -15.89 -11.57 -4.31
CA LEU A 6 -15.41 -10.28 -3.83
C LEU A 6 -16.06 -9.96 -2.48
N ASN A 7 -15.28 -9.42 -1.55
CA ASN A 7 -15.74 -8.95 -0.26
C ASN A 7 -15.27 -7.51 -0.01
N PRO A 8 -16.19 -6.53 0.10
CA PRO A 8 -17.65 -6.65 -0.02
C PRO A 8 -18.08 -7.11 -1.44
N PRO A 9 -19.31 -7.57 -1.68
CA PRO A 9 -19.78 -7.78 -3.04
C PRO A 9 -19.90 -6.44 -3.79
N PRO A 10 -19.92 -6.43 -5.14
CA PRO A 10 -20.24 -5.22 -5.91
C PRO A 10 -21.59 -4.62 -5.50
N VAL A 11 -21.73 -3.31 -5.67
CA VAL A 11 -22.96 -2.56 -5.39
C VAL A 11 -23.95 -2.70 -6.53
N SER A 12 -23.47 -2.78 -7.76
CA SER A 12 -24.32 -2.94 -8.95
C SER A 12 -23.58 -3.60 -10.12
N LEU A 13 -24.35 -4.08 -11.08
CA LEU A 13 -23.87 -4.59 -12.37
C LEU A 13 -24.56 -3.84 -13.50
N THR A 14 -23.79 -3.57 -14.56
CA THR A 14 -24.30 -3.05 -15.83
C THR A 14 -24.44 -4.20 -16.81
N LEU A 15 -25.65 -4.40 -17.29
CA LEU A 15 -26.04 -5.37 -18.30
C LEU A 15 -26.32 -4.62 -19.59
N GLN A 16 -25.83 -5.12 -20.72
CA GLN A 16 -26.17 -4.65 -22.05
C GLN A 16 -27.13 -5.64 -22.69
N GLY A 17 -28.42 -5.27 -22.77
CA GLY A 17 -29.42 -6.04 -23.51
C GLY A 17 -29.16 -5.94 -25.01
N GLN A 18 -29.39 -7.04 -25.72
CA GLN A 18 -29.26 -7.09 -27.18
C GLN A 18 -30.33 -6.23 -27.87
N ILE A 19 -31.53 -6.15 -27.29
CA ILE A 19 -32.65 -5.39 -27.83
C ILE A 19 -32.96 -4.17 -26.95
N ASN A 20 -33.01 -4.34 -25.63
CA ASN A 20 -33.54 -3.35 -24.69
C ASN A 20 -32.51 -2.31 -24.22
N GLY A 21 -31.27 -2.36 -24.72
CA GLY A 21 -30.21 -1.43 -24.33
C GLY A 21 -29.61 -1.72 -22.95
N PRO A 22 -28.80 -0.81 -22.39
CA PRO A 22 -28.15 -1.01 -21.10
C PRO A 22 -29.15 -0.91 -19.94
N THR A 23 -28.98 -1.77 -18.93
CA THR A 23 -29.73 -1.78 -17.67
C THR A 23 -28.78 -2.00 -16.51
N THR A 24 -29.02 -1.32 -15.39
CA THR A 24 -28.24 -1.52 -14.16
C THR A 24 -29.07 -2.29 -13.14
N ILE A 25 -28.49 -3.35 -12.58
CA ILE A 25 -29.09 -4.12 -11.48
C ILE A 25 -28.32 -3.86 -10.19
N THR A 26 -29.04 -3.73 -9.08
CA THR A 26 -28.49 -3.59 -7.71
C THR A 26 -28.78 -4.82 -6.84
N SER A 27 -29.51 -5.79 -7.38
CA SER A 27 -29.81 -7.07 -6.76
C SER A 27 -29.32 -8.20 -7.68
N TYR A 28 -28.67 -9.20 -7.09
CA TYR A 28 -28.19 -10.39 -7.80
C TYR A 28 -29.28 -11.45 -8.03
N THR A 29 -30.48 -11.19 -7.53
CA THR A 29 -31.69 -11.99 -7.75
C THR A 29 -32.86 -11.05 -8.03
N GLY A 30 -33.59 -11.29 -9.12
CA GLY A 30 -34.74 -10.47 -9.47
C GLY A 30 -35.23 -10.73 -10.89
N TYR A 31 -36.13 -9.86 -11.34
CA TYR A 31 -36.71 -9.90 -12.68
C TYR A 31 -36.16 -8.73 -13.50
N VAL A 32 -35.76 -9.03 -14.73
CA VAL A 32 -35.45 -8.05 -15.78
C VAL A 32 -36.23 -8.43 -17.03
N THR A 33 -36.33 -7.52 -18.01
CA THR A 33 -37.01 -7.79 -19.28
C THR A 33 -36.41 -9.02 -19.97
N ALA A 34 -37.23 -9.82 -20.66
CA ALA A 34 -36.71 -10.93 -21.45
C ALA A 34 -35.82 -10.41 -22.58
N ASP A 35 -34.53 -10.75 -22.53
CA ASP A 35 -33.51 -10.37 -23.50
C ASP A 35 -32.29 -11.30 -23.36
N TYR A 36 -31.36 -11.19 -24.31
CA TYR A 36 -30.00 -11.69 -24.18
C TYR A 36 -29.10 -10.57 -23.65
N TYR A 37 -28.59 -10.71 -22.43
CA TYR A 37 -27.76 -9.69 -21.79
C TYR A 37 -26.29 -10.06 -21.86
N THR A 38 -25.43 -9.07 -22.09
CA THR A 38 -23.98 -9.16 -21.83
C THR A 38 -23.61 -8.33 -20.62
N VAL A 39 -22.89 -8.88 -19.65
CA VAL A 39 -22.38 -8.13 -18.50
C VAL A 39 -21.17 -7.32 -18.95
N THR A 40 -21.23 -6.00 -18.76
CA THR A 40 -20.17 -5.08 -19.20
C THR A 40 -19.28 -4.63 -18.06
N SER A 41 -19.87 -4.27 -16.91
CA SER A 41 -19.12 -3.77 -15.76
C SER A 41 -19.87 -3.95 -14.44
N ALA A 42 -19.16 -3.75 -13.33
CA ALA A 42 -19.70 -3.69 -11.98
C ALA A 42 -19.22 -2.41 -11.27
N LEU A 43 -20.05 -1.85 -10.39
CA LEU A 43 -19.61 -0.86 -9.42
C LEU A 43 -19.18 -1.57 -8.15
N TRP A 44 -17.88 -1.58 -7.82
CA TRP A 44 -17.33 -2.22 -6.62
C TRP A 44 -16.35 -1.30 -5.93
N GLU A 45 -16.48 -1.12 -4.61
CA GLU A 45 -15.68 -0.15 -3.81
C GLU A 45 -15.60 1.26 -4.44
N SER A 46 -16.72 1.77 -4.97
CA SER A 46 -16.80 3.06 -5.70
C SER A 46 -16.05 3.11 -7.04
N ALA A 47 -15.53 1.98 -7.52
CA ALA A 47 -14.86 1.84 -8.80
C ALA A 47 -15.75 1.14 -9.83
N ILE A 48 -15.75 1.61 -11.08
CA ILE A 48 -16.32 0.85 -12.19
C ILE A 48 -15.27 -0.15 -12.68
N ILE A 49 -15.60 -1.43 -12.67
CA ILE A 49 -14.70 -2.53 -12.99
C ILE A 49 -15.29 -3.32 -14.16
N PRO A 50 -14.51 -3.59 -15.21
CA PRO A 50 -15.01 -4.35 -16.34
C PRO A 50 -15.19 -5.83 -15.96
N ALA A 51 -16.14 -6.48 -16.63
CA ALA A 51 -16.14 -7.93 -16.69
C ALA A 51 -14.86 -8.41 -17.40
N ASN A 52 -14.21 -9.45 -16.87
CA ASN A 52 -12.95 -9.94 -17.44
C ASN A 52 -13.13 -10.66 -18.79
N THR A 53 -14.33 -11.16 -19.02
CA THR A 53 -14.78 -11.92 -20.19
C THR A 53 -16.20 -11.49 -20.47
N ALA A 54 -16.58 -11.36 -21.75
CA ALA A 54 -17.97 -11.13 -22.12
C ALA A 54 -18.80 -12.30 -21.60
N GLN A 55 -19.56 -12.06 -20.53
CA GLN A 55 -20.45 -13.04 -19.95
C GLN A 55 -21.87 -12.71 -20.35
N THR A 56 -22.62 -13.75 -20.73
CA THR A 56 -23.96 -13.58 -21.25
C THR A 56 -24.99 -14.28 -20.38
N ILE A 57 -26.18 -13.69 -20.31
CA ILE A 57 -27.33 -14.19 -19.58
C ILE A 57 -28.49 -14.21 -20.56
N ASP A 58 -28.92 -15.41 -20.95
CA ASP A 58 -30.09 -15.59 -21.80
C ASP A 58 -31.35 -15.73 -20.95
N LEU A 59 -32.25 -14.76 -21.07
CA LEU A 59 -33.56 -14.76 -20.40
C LEU A 59 -34.72 -14.87 -21.40
N THR A 60 -34.45 -15.22 -22.66
CA THR A 60 -35.46 -15.28 -23.72
C THR A 60 -36.38 -16.50 -23.58
N SER A 61 -35.92 -17.57 -22.94
CA SER A 61 -36.66 -18.83 -22.78
C SER A 61 -37.01 -19.19 -21.34
N GLY A 62 -36.70 -18.32 -20.36
CA GLY A 62 -36.97 -18.58 -18.94
C GLY A 62 -35.91 -18.00 -17.99
N PRO A 63 -35.96 -18.37 -16.69
CA PRO A 63 -34.99 -17.92 -15.70
C PRO A 63 -33.60 -18.51 -15.99
N SER A 64 -32.57 -17.71 -15.71
CA SER A 64 -31.17 -18.09 -15.90
C SER A 64 -30.29 -17.58 -14.76
N THR A 65 -29.12 -18.17 -14.59
CA THR A 65 -28.13 -17.80 -13.58
C THR A 65 -26.74 -17.84 -14.20
N ALA A 66 -25.92 -16.84 -13.91
CA ALA A 66 -24.54 -16.74 -14.39
C ALA A 66 -23.59 -16.32 -13.26
N THR A 67 -22.34 -16.79 -13.35
CA THR A 67 -21.28 -16.43 -12.39
C THR A 67 -20.33 -15.43 -13.01
N ILE A 68 -20.42 -14.18 -12.56
CA ILE A 68 -19.68 -13.05 -13.12
C ILE A 68 -18.27 -12.95 -12.58
N SER A 69 -17.31 -12.95 -13.49
CA SER A 69 -15.90 -12.74 -13.17
C SER A 69 -15.49 -11.30 -13.47
N LEU A 70 -15.05 -10.59 -12.44
CA LEU A 70 -14.61 -9.20 -12.53
C LEU A 70 -13.08 -9.10 -12.50
N ALA A 71 -12.55 -8.04 -13.11
CA ALA A 71 -11.11 -7.77 -13.12
C ALA A 71 -10.67 -7.08 -11.82
N ALA A 72 -10.50 -7.86 -10.76
CA ALA A 72 -9.90 -7.42 -9.51
C ALA A 72 -8.78 -8.40 -9.11
N TYR A 73 -7.71 -7.87 -8.50
CA TYR A 73 -6.46 -8.60 -8.30
C TYR A 73 -5.98 -8.50 -6.86
N PRO A 74 -5.63 -9.62 -6.19
CA PRO A 74 -5.18 -9.57 -4.82
C PRO A 74 -3.84 -8.85 -4.71
N ALA A 75 -3.72 -7.95 -3.72
CA ALA A 75 -2.49 -7.24 -3.44
C ALA A 75 -2.05 -7.40 -1.99
N THR A 76 -0.76 -7.60 -1.81
CA THR A 76 -0.08 -7.64 -0.52
C THR A 76 1.19 -6.81 -0.61
N VAL A 77 1.48 -6.03 0.43
CA VAL A 77 2.78 -5.37 0.59
C VAL A 77 3.59 -6.17 1.60
N HIS A 78 4.80 -6.56 1.24
CA HIS A 78 5.73 -7.26 2.12
C HIS A 78 6.88 -6.33 2.49
N ILE A 79 7.08 -6.08 3.77
CA ILE A 79 8.05 -5.13 4.29
C ILE A 79 9.18 -5.88 4.96
N THR A 80 10.40 -5.58 4.54
CA THR A 80 11.62 -6.20 5.06
C THR A 80 12.64 -5.16 5.49
N ASP A 81 13.57 -5.55 6.36
CA ASP A 81 14.74 -4.75 6.69
C ASP A 81 15.89 -4.99 5.69
N ASN A 82 17.02 -4.33 5.88
CA ASN A 82 18.20 -4.50 5.04
C ASN A 82 18.83 -5.90 5.06
N ASN A 83 18.43 -6.75 6.01
CA ASN A 83 18.88 -8.12 6.15
C ASN A 83 17.83 -9.12 5.64
N ASN A 84 16.78 -8.65 4.96
CA ASN A 84 15.62 -9.42 4.50
C ASN A 84 14.77 -10.03 5.64
N ASN A 85 14.85 -9.50 6.87
CA ASN A 85 13.95 -9.90 7.94
C ASN A 85 12.60 -9.18 7.79
N PRO A 86 11.47 -9.83 8.08
CA PRO A 86 10.17 -9.18 8.05
C PRO A 86 10.06 -8.06 9.10
N VAL A 87 9.50 -6.92 8.69
CA VAL A 87 9.33 -5.75 9.56
C VAL A 87 7.87 -5.60 9.97
N SER A 88 7.60 -5.80 11.25
CA SER A 88 6.29 -5.58 11.87
C SER A 88 6.12 -4.14 12.36
N GLY A 89 4.88 -3.64 12.39
CA GLY A 89 4.56 -2.32 12.94
C GLY A 89 4.87 -1.13 12.02
N ALA A 90 5.26 -1.36 10.76
CA ALA A 90 5.36 -0.28 9.79
C ALA A 90 3.97 0.24 9.45
N ASN A 91 3.82 1.56 9.32
CA ASN A 91 2.57 2.19 8.91
C ASN A 91 2.59 2.44 7.41
N ILE A 92 1.64 1.87 6.70
CA ILE A 92 1.54 1.94 5.24
C ILE A 92 0.34 2.81 4.90
N THR A 93 0.54 3.84 4.09
CA THR A 93 -0.55 4.59 3.47
C THR A 93 -0.71 4.10 2.04
N ILE A 94 -1.91 3.61 1.72
CA ILE A 94 -2.30 3.20 0.37
C ILE A 94 -3.28 4.21 -0.19
N THR A 95 -3.01 4.65 -1.41
CA THR A 95 -3.91 5.49 -2.19
C THR A 95 -4.46 4.69 -3.35
N PHE A 96 -5.73 4.28 -3.27
CA PHE A 96 -6.38 3.55 -4.36
C PHE A 96 -6.73 4.53 -5.50
N LEU A 97 -6.36 4.18 -6.73
CA LEU A 97 -6.50 5.05 -7.92
C LEU A 97 -7.92 5.04 -8.54
N ASN A 98 -8.92 4.53 -7.82
CA ASN A 98 -10.19 4.11 -8.42
C ASN A 98 -11.32 5.13 -8.24
N GLY A 99 -11.07 6.38 -8.61
CA GLY A 99 -12.11 7.41 -8.77
C GLY A 99 -12.42 8.26 -7.54
N THR A 100 -12.06 7.80 -6.34
CA THR A 100 -12.03 8.65 -5.13
C THR A 100 -10.74 8.32 -4.39
N ILE A 101 -9.79 9.26 -4.37
CA ILE A 101 -8.53 9.15 -3.61
C ILE A 101 -8.90 8.94 -2.14
N THR A 102 -9.01 7.68 -1.73
CA THR A 102 -9.34 7.29 -0.36
C THR A 102 -8.07 6.69 0.19
N SER A 103 -7.26 7.50 0.84
CA SER A 103 -6.07 7.02 1.53
C SER A 103 -6.51 6.14 2.70
N LYS A 104 -6.08 4.88 2.72
CA LYS A 104 -6.23 4.00 3.88
C LYS A 104 -4.87 3.74 4.50
N THR A 105 -4.82 3.73 5.82
CA THR A 105 -3.63 3.34 6.56
C THR A 105 -3.75 1.89 7.02
N PHE A 106 -2.64 1.17 6.94
CA PHE A 106 -2.49 -0.20 7.40
C PHE A 106 -1.23 -0.30 8.25
N THR A 107 -1.13 -1.37 9.04
CA THR A 107 0.07 -1.68 9.79
C THR A 107 0.55 -3.07 9.41
N SER A 108 1.86 -3.24 9.20
CA SER A 108 2.43 -4.56 8.88
C SER A 108 2.34 -5.52 10.06
N ASP A 109 1.95 -6.75 9.78
CA ASP A 109 1.82 -7.82 10.78
C ASP A 109 3.18 -8.39 11.22
N SER A 110 3.18 -9.43 12.05
CA SER A 110 4.40 -10.07 12.55
C SER A 110 5.24 -10.77 11.46
N THR A 111 4.65 -11.00 10.29
CA THR A 111 5.32 -11.57 9.11
C THR A 111 5.75 -10.50 8.11
N GLY A 112 5.62 -9.22 8.47
CA GLY A 112 5.96 -8.08 7.62
C GLY A 112 4.94 -7.83 6.52
N ASN A 113 3.77 -8.47 6.55
CA ASN A 113 2.78 -8.38 5.50
C ASN A 113 1.69 -7.34 5.80
N VAL A 114 1.18 -6.75 4.73
CA VAL A 114 -0.06 -5.98 4.72
C VAL A 114 -0.92 -6.50 3.60
N HIS A 115 -2.06 -7.09 3.96
CA HIS A 115 -3.04 -7.58 3.00
C HIS A 115 -4.01 -6.46 2.62
N LEU A 116 -4.00 -6.07 1.35
CA LEU A 116 -4.86 -4.99 0.83
C LEU A 116 -6.23 -5.48 0.35
N GLY A 117 -6.40 -6.81 0.23
CA GLY A 117 -7.54 -7.41 -0.46
C GLY A 117 -7.36 -7.35 -1.97
N ASP A 118 -8.47 -7.39 -2.70
CA ASP A 118 -8.45 -7.28 -4.16
C ASP A 118 -8.48 -5.80 -4.59
N ILE A 119 -7.61 -5.43 -5.51
CA ILE A 119 -7.52 -4.10 -6.10
C ILE A 119 -8.34 -4.10 -7.40
N PRO A 120 -9.33 -3.21 -7.52
CA PRO A 120 -10.04 -2.98 -8.78
C PRO A 120 -9.07 -2.67 -9.92
N CYS A 121 -9.25 -3.31 -11.06
CA CYS A 121 -8.51 -2.94 -12.25
C CYS A 121 -9.07 -1.66 -12.88
N SER A 122 -8.19 -0.72 -13.19
CA SER A 122 -8.49 0.44 -14.02
C SER A 122 -8.60 0.05 -15.50
N THR A 123 -9.45 0.77 -16.24
CA THR A 123 -9.70 0.51 -17.66
C THR A 123 -9.18 1.62 -18.54
N GLY A 124 -8.46 1.25 -19.60
CA GLY A 124 -8.21 2.10 -20.78
C GLY A 124 -9.18 1.81 -21.94
N GLY A 125 -10.34 1.20 -21.68
CA GLY A 125 -11.29 0.69 -22.69
C GLY A 125 -12.04 -0.55 -22.19
N ALA A 126 -12.41 -1.46 -23.09
CA ALA A 126 -13.15 -2.69 -22.75
C ALA A 126 -12.31 -3.79 -22.05
N ARG A 127 -11.06 -3.49 -21.67
CA ARG A 127 -10.13 -4.43 -21.03
C ARG A 127 -9.47 -3.80 -19.82
N CYS A 128 -9.15 -4.65 -18.84
CA CYS A 128 -8.32 -4.31 -17.70
C CYS A 128 -6.93 -3.86 -18.19
N SER A 129 -6.47 -2.69 -17.74
CA SER A 129 -5.15 -2.15 -18.06
C SER A 129 -4.16 -2.37 -16.92
N ALA A 130 -4.51 -1.96 -15.70
CA ALA A 130 -3.66 -2.07 -14.53
C ALA A 130 -4.49 -1.95 -13.24
N ALA A 131 -4.12 -2.68 -12.21
CA ALA A 131 -4.71 -2.58 -10.87
C ALA A 131 -3.70 -1.84 -9.97
N SER A 132 -3.45 -0.59 -10.34
CA SER A 132 -2.43 0.26 -9.71
C SER A 132 -2.92 0.91 -8.42
N TYR A 133 -2.02 1.05 -7.46
CA TYR A 133 -2.26 1.77 -6.21
C TYR A 133 -1.02 2.60 -5.85
N GLY A 134 -1.21 3.76 -5.24
CA GLY A 134 -0.13 4.52 -4.62
C GLY A 134 0.23 3.94 -3.26
N LEU A 135 1.51 3.92 -2.94
CA LEU A 135 2.05 3.33 -1.71
C LEU A 135 3.11 4.24 -1.10
N THR A 136 2.93 4.59 0.17
CA THR A 136 3.95 5.23 1.01
C THR A 136 4.09 4.44 2.30
N VAL A 137 5.31 4.17 2.74
CA VAL A 137 5.59 3.44 3.98
C VAL A 137 6.28 4.36 4.96
N ASN A 138 5.77 4.42 6.18
CA ASN A 138 6.34 5.14 7.30
C ASN A 138 6.80 4.15 8.37
N TYR A 139 8.09 4.13 8.65
CA TYR A 139 8.70 3.27 9.65
C TYR A 139 9.79 4.02 10.41
N HIS A 140 9.74 4.00 11.76
CA HIS A 140 10.69 4.72 12.62
C HIS A 140 10.91 6.20 12.24
N ASN A 141 9.82 6.92 11.95
CA ASN A 141 9.83 8.33 11.52
C ASN A 141 10.57 8.59 10.20
N GLN A 142 10.78 7.55 9.38
CA GLN A 142 11.29 7.65 8.03
C GLN A 142 10.21 7.25 7.04
N GLU A 143 10.08 8.03 5.96
CA GLU A 143 9.16 7.76 4.86
C GLU A 143 9.91 7.10 3.71
N TYR A 144 9.27 6.10 3.09
CA TYR A 144 9.74 5.35 1.93
C TYR A 144 8.67 5.44 0.83
N GLY A 145 9.11 5.74 -0.39
CA GLY A 145 8.24 5.99 -1.53
C GLY A 145 8.24 7.46 -1.95
N PRO A 146 7.21 7.93 -2.69
CA PRO A 146 6.02 7.17 -3.10
C PRO A 146 6.36 6.07 -4.12
N TYR A 147 5.62 4.96 -4.06
CA TYR A 147 5.64 3.87 -5.03
C TYR A 147 4.29 3.78 -5.76
N SER A 148 4.28 3.15 -6.94
CA SER A 148 3.07 2.87 -7.70
C SER A 148 3.04 1.42 -8.20
N PRO A 149 2.84 0.43 -7.31
CA PRO A 149 2.75 -0.97 -7.71
C PRO A 149 1.51 -1.25 -8.57
N ASP A 150 1.51 -2.40 -9.25
CA ASP A 150 0.41 -2.90 -10.05
C ASP A 150 0.12 -4.36 -9.70
N ALA A 151 -1.06 -4.60 -9.12
CA ALA A 151 -1.49 -5.93 -8.68
C ALA A 151 -1.76 -6.90 -9.84
N THR A 152 -1.88 -6.41 -11.08
CA THR A 152 -1.98 -7.28 -12.28
C THR A 152 -0.64 -7.92 -12.62
N ALA A 153 0.48 -7.26 -12.31
CA ALA A 153 1.82 -7.73 -12.59
C ALA A 153 2.39 -8.59 -11.45
N THR A 154 2.17 -8.18 -10.20
CA THR A 154 2.56 -8.95 -9.02
C THR A 154 1.53 -8.81 -7.90
N SER A 155 1.12 -9.93 -7.31
CA SER A 155 0.23 -9.91 -6.13
C SER A 155 0.94 -9.49 -4.84
N THR A 156 2.28 -9.49 -4.84
CA THR A 156 3.07 -9.11 -3.67
C THR A 156 4.15 -8.12 -4.07
N TYR A 157 4.10 -6.93 -3.48
CA TYR A 157 5.10 -5.88 -3.69
C TYR A 157 6.01 -5.78 -2.46
N ALA A 158 7.32 -5.92 -2.68
CA ALA A 158 8.30 -5.85 -1.60
C ALA A 158 8.78 -4.42 -1.38
N VAL A 159 8.85 -3.98 -0.13
CA VAL A 159 9.47 -2.71 0.28
C VAL A 159 10.55 -3.04 1.31
N GLN A 160 11.76 -2.55 1.06
CA GLN A 160 12.84 -2.65 2.03
C GLN A 160 12.95 -1.32 2.80
N VAL A 161 12.98 -1.40 4.13
CA VAL A 161 13.13 -0.26 5.03
C VAL A 161 14.40 -0.39 5.88
N ASN A 162 14.95 0.74 6.29
CA ASN A 162 16.02 0.74 7.28
C ASN A 162 15.42 0.48 8.67
N SER A 163 15.60 -0.73 9.18
CA SER A 163 15.25 -1.03 10.58
C SER A 163 16.21 -0.42 11.60
N GLY A 164 17.31 0.18 11.11
CA GLY A 164 18.40 0.65 11.95
C GLY A 164 19.06 -0.53 12.65
N SER A 165 20.21 -0.97 12.13
CA SER A 165 21.20 -1.49 13.06
C SER A 165 21.54 -0.31 13.98
N THR A 166 21.24 -0.39 15.26
CA THR A 166 21.72 0.58 16.26
C THR A 166 23.24 0.49 16.31
N ASN A 167 23.93 1.14 15.39
CA ASN A 167 25.37 1.29 15.38
C ASN A 167 25.73 2.68 14.86
N THR A 168 25.22 3.72 15.51
CA THR A 168 25.71 5.10 15.34
C THR A 168 25.79 5.83 16.68
N THR A 169 26.70 5.38 17.53
CA THR A 169 27.26 6.15 18.67
C THR A 169 28.25 7.24 18.21
N THR A 170 28.14 7.76 16.99
CA THR A 170 29.06 8.79 16.49
C THR A 170 28.74 10.18 17.02
N THR A 171 27.49 10.48 17.40
CA THR A 171 27.11 11.79 17.94
C THR A 171 27.56 11.98 19.39
N THR A 172 27.54 10.94 20.23
CA THR A 172 28.06 11.04 21.62
C THR A 172 29.58 11.03 21.67
N ALA A 173 30.26 10.24 20.82
CA ALA A 173 31.72 10.18 20.80
C ALA A 173 32.38 11.50 20.36
N VAL A 174 31.83 12.18 19.34
CA VAL A 174 32.34 13.49 18.89
C VAL A 174 32.12 14.56 19.96
N VAL A 175 30.95 14.61 20.59
CA VAL A 175 30.68 15.55 21.68
C VAL A 175 31.59 15.30 22.88
N LEU A 176 31.81 14.03 23.27
CA LEU A 176 32.77 13.70 24.33
C LEU A 176 34.19 14.10 23.97
N LEU A 177 34.65 13.83 22.75
CA LEU A 177 36.00 14.17 22.31
C LEU A 177 36.24 15.69 22.32
N VAL A 178 35.24 16.48 21.93
CA VAL A 178 35.31 17.94 21.98
C VAL A 178 35.36 18.44 23.43
N ILE A 179 34.51 17.91 24.32
CA ILE A 179 34.51 18.32 25.74
C ILE A 179 35.82 17.93 26.43
N PHE A 180 36.30 16.69 26.25
CA PHE A 180 37.58 16.25 26.81
C PHE A 180 38.77 17.02 26.23
N GLY A 181 38.75 17.30 24.92
CA GLY A 181 39.79 18.08 24.26
C GLY A 181 39.89 19.51 24.81
N ILE A 182 38.75 20.19 25.01
CA ILE A 182 38.71 21.54 25.59
C ILE A 182 39.18 21.50 27.05
N ALA A 183 38.70 20.55 27.86
CA ALA A 183 39.11 20.43 29.25
C ALA A 183 40.62 20.20 29.41
N PHE A 184 41.21 19.35 28.56
CA PHE A 184 42.65 19.09 28.56
C PHE A 184 43.47 20.33 28.17
N LEU A 185 43.04 21.08 27.16
CA LEU A 185 43.68 22.33 26.75
C LEU A 185 43.67 23.35 27.90
N LEU A 186 42.55 23.50 28.62
CA LEU A 186 42.42 24.41 29.75
C LEU A 186 43.34 24.02 30.92
N ILE A 187 43.52 22.72 31.18
CA ILE A 187 44.45 22.23 32.21
C ILE A 187 45.89 22.56 31.82
N LEU A 188 46.28 22.32 30.56
CA LEU A 188 47.63 22.68 30.08
C LEU A 188 47.91 24.18 30.18
N LEU A 189 46.93 25.02 29.83
CA LEU A 189 47.01 26.46 30.02
C LEU A 189 47.17 26.82 31.50
N ALA A 190 46.36 26.23 32.39
CA ALA A 190 46.43 26.50 33.82
C ALA A 190 47.78 26.09 34.43
N ILE A 191 48.39 24.98 33.97
CA ILE A 191 49.72 24.56 34.42
C ILE A 191 50.78 25.54 33.90
N ARG A 192 50.73 25.93 32.62
CA ARG A 192 51.72 26.82 32.01
C ARG A 192 51.72 28.25 32.61
N VAL A 193 50.58 28.69 33.15
CA VAL A 193 50.40 30.05 33.69
C VAL A 193 50.75 30.16 35.18
N ARG A 194 50.87 29.04 35.91
CA ARG A 194 51.28 29.06 37.33
C ARG A 194 52.77 29.42 37.46
N LYS A 195 53.05 30.69 37.75
CA LYS A 195 54.37 31.11 38.22
C LYS A 195 54.64 30.48 39.60
N PRO A 196 55.85 30.00 39.89
CA PRO A 196 56.20 29.51 41.22
C PRO A 196 55.92 30.58 42.27
N ALA A 197 55.36 30.18 43.41
CA ALA A 197 55.11 31.09 44.51
C ALA A 197 56.44 31.72 44.97
N ALA A 198 56.45 33.04 45.14
CA ALA A 198 57.63 33.74 45.64
C ALA A 198 57.97 33.21 47.05
N PRO A 199 59.27 32.98 47.35
CA PRO A 199 59.67 32.42 48.63
C PRO A 199 59.26 33.36 49.79
N PRO A 200 58.83 32.80 50.94
CA PRO A 200 58.41 33.60 52.07
C PRO A 200 59.59 34.42 52.60
N THR A 201 59.41 35.72 52.69
CA THR A 201 60.33 36.63 53.38
C THR A 201 60.02 36.59 54.88
N ILE A 202 61.04 36.30 55.69
CA ILE A 202 61.03 36.41 57.16
C ILE A 202 61.19 37.88 57.55
#